data_AF-A0A1B1AD05-F1
#
_entry.id   AF-A0A1B1AD05-F1
#
_cell.length_a   1.000
_cell.length_b   1.000
_cell.length_c   1.000
_cell.angle_alpha   90.00
_cell.angle_beta   90.00
_cell.angle_gamma   90.00
#
_symmetry.space_group_name_H-M   'P 1'
#
loop_
_entity.id
_entity.type
_entity.pdbx_description
1 polymer ?
#
loop_
_entity_poly.entity_id
_entity_poly.type
_entity_poly.pdbx_seq_one_letter_code
_entity_poly.pdbx_strand_id
1 'polypeptide(L)'
;MRFVLAAVFMAAFTLSAHAQETTAPPATVAPSACAAVPAPPTPPNGARSNAEQMTAAVAQYEAWNTSSTALMQCRIQEVRALRAQTDAREAEYNAALAAGREAGVAWQAQVDAFQARQRR
;
A
#
# COMPACT_ATOMS: atom_id res chain seq x y z
N MET A 1 67.56 -1.18 0.59
CA MET A 1 67.21 0.24 0.89
C MET A 1 65.91 0.53 0.18
N ARG A 2 64.81 0.61 0.94
CA ARG A 2 64.09 1.86 1.31
C ARG A 2 62.90 2.11 0.37
N PHE A 3 61.74 1.71 0.91
CA PHE A 3 60.37 2.06 0.58
C PHE A 3 60.17 3.45 -0.05
N VAL A 4 59.37 3.50 -1.11
CA VAL A 4 58.69 4.73 -1.55
C VAL A 4 57.19 4.53 -1.32
N LEU A 5 56.71 5.20 -0.28
CA LEU A 5 55.32 5.49 0.03
C LEU A 5 54.80 6.59 -0.89
N ALA A 6 53.51 6.55 -1.22
CA ALA A 6 52.51 7.60 -0.97
C ALA A 6 51.42 7.59 -2.06
N ALA A 7 50.24 7.08 -1.71
CA ALA A 7 49.08 7.92 -1.40
C ALA A 7 48.40 8.50 -2.65
N VAL A 8 47.73 7.63 -3.41
CA VAL A 8 46.61 8.08 -4.24
C VAL A 8 45.46 8.35 -3.28
N PHE A 9 45.33 9.62 -2.89
CA PHE A 9 44.12 10.18 -2.31
C PHE A 9 42.97 9.91 -3.29
N MET A 10 42.25 8.80 -3.11
CA MET A 10 40.87 8.71 -3.57
C MET A 10 40.11 9.74 -2.75
N ALA A 11 39.98 10.95 -3.31
CA ALA A 11 39.04 11.93 -2.85
C ALA A 11 37.68 11.24 -2.78
N ALA A 12 37.22 11.07 -1.55
CA ALA A 12 35.92 10.57 -1.22
C ALA A 12 34.90 11.45 -1.95
N PHE A 13 34.32 10.91 -3.02
CA PHE A 13 33.01 11.34 -3.47
C PHE A 13 32.02 10.88 -2.41
N THR A 14 31.98 11.60 -1.29
CA THR A 14 30.80 11.66 -0.43
C THR A 14 29.73 12.35 -1.27
N LEU A 15 29.12 11.58 -2.17
CA LEU A 15 27.80 11.87 -2.69
C LEU A 15 26.90 11.83 -1.47
N SER A 16 26.77 12.99 -0.82
CA SER A 16 25.66 13.30 0.07
C SER A 16 24.42 13.10 -0.79
N ALA A 17 23.89 11.88 -0.78
CA ALA A 17 22.54 11.61 -1.21
C ALA A 17 21.67 12.44 -0.28
N HIS A 18 21.44 13.69 -0.66
CA HIS A 18 20.36 14.49 -0.12
C HIS A 18 19.12 13.69 -0.49
N ALA A 19 18.67 12.84 0.43
CA ALA A 19 17.31 12.35 0.46
C ALA A 19 16.46 13.61 0.53
N GLN A 20 16.09 14.14 -0.64
CA GLN A 20 15.02 15.10 -0.72
C GLN A 20 13.84 14.35 -0.11
N GLU A 21 13.40 14.80 1.07
CA GLU A 21 12.15 14.40 1.67
C GLU A 21 11.06 14.77 0.69
N THR A 22 10.85 13.87 -0.27
CA THR A 22 9.80 13.99 -1.25
C THR A 22 8.57 13.57 -0.48
N THR A 23 7.91 14.55 0.13
CA THR A 23 6.61 14.35 0.74
C THR A 23 5.73 13.75 -0.35
N ALA A 24 5.45 12.46 -0.24
CA ALA A 24 4.61 11.77 -1.19
C ALA A 24 3.25 12.48 -1.17
N PRO A 25 2.69 12.84 -2.35
CA PRO A 25 1.35 13.39 -2.38
C PRO A 25 0.38 12.39 -1.75
N PRO A 26 -0.69 12.88 -1.10
CA PRO A 26 -1.69 11.99 -0.51
C PRO A 26 -2.23 11.05 -1.59
N ALA A 27 -2.33 9.76 -1.25
CA ALA A 27 -2.82 8.75 -2.18
C ALA A 27 -4.26 9.09 -2.59
N THR A 28 -4.48 9.25 -3.90
CA THR A 28 -5.83 9.40 -4.45
C THR A 28 -6.56 8.06 -4.36
N VAL A 29 -7.66 8.02 -3.61
CA VAL A 29 -8.51 6.83 -3.53
C VAL A 29 -9.23 6.66 -4.86
N ALA A 30 -9.10 5.48 -5.47
CA ALA A 30 -9.80 5.17 -6.71
C ALA A 30 -11.32 5.31 -6.49
N PRO A 31 -12.06 5.86 -7.48
CA PRO A 31 -13.50 5.92 -7.38
C PRO A 31 -14.07 4.51 -7.29
N SER A 32 -15.10 4.34 -6.46
CA SER A 32 -15.82 3.07 -6.35
C SER A 32 -16.76 2.87 -7.53
N ALA A 33 -16.90 1.61 -7.94
CA ALA A 33 -17.87 1.15 -8.92
C ALA A 33 -19.26 0.90 -8.30
N CYS A 34 -19.34 0.74 -6.97
CA CYS A 34 -20.60 0.63 -6.26
C CYS A 34 -21.29 2.00 -6.13
N ALA A 35 -22.62 2.04 -6.18
CA ALA A 35 -23.37 3.26 -5.90
C ALA A 35 -23.16 3.75 -4.45
N ALA A 36 -23.38 5.04 -4.21
CA ALA A 36 -23.31 5.61 -2.86
C ALA A 36 -24.38 4.98 -1.96
N VAL A 37 -24.02 4.66 -0.71
CA VAL A 37 -24.98 4.17 0.28
C VAL A 37 -25.91 5.34 0.66
N PRO A 38 -27.24 5.19 0.53
CA PRO A 38 -28.16 6.27 0.90
C PRO A 38 -28.09 6.53 2.40
N ALA A 39 -28.28 7.80 2.78
CA ALA A 39 -28.36 8.17 4.19
C ALA A 39 -29.53 7.44 4.88
N PRO A 40 -29.36 7.00 6.14
CA PRO A 40 -30.45 6.39 6.90
C PRO A 40 -31.59 7.38 7.13
N PRO A 41 -32.85 6.91 7.18
CA PRO A 41 -33.98 7.76 7.54
C PRO A 41 -33.86 8.23 9.00
N THR A 42 -34.29 9.45 9.28
CA THR A 42 -34.32 9.98 10.65
C THR A 42 -35.48 9.35 11.43
N PRO A 43 -35.24 8.73 12.60
CA PRO A 43 -36.31 8.14 13.39
C PRO A 43 -37.22 9.24 13.99
N PRO A 44 -38.54 9.01 14.08
CA PRO A 44 -39.44 9.93 14.75
C PRO A 44 -39.26 9.90 16.28
N ASN A 45 -39.72 10.95 16.97
CA ASN A 45 -39.62 11.00 18.44
C ASN A 45 -40.67 10.09 19.09
N GLY A 46 -40.23 8.94 19.62
CA GLY A 46 -41.11 7.94 20.23
C GLY A 46 -41.97 8.45 21.41
N ALA A 47 -41.60 9.56 22.08
CA ALA A 47 -42.41 10.15 23.15
C ALA A 47 -43.56 11.04 22.63
N ARG A 48 -43.51 11.45 21.35
CA ARG A 48 -44.50 12.34 20.72
C ARG A 48 -45.22 11.71 19.54
N SER A 49 -44.72 10.58 19.06
CA SER A 49 -45.25 9.90 17.89
C SER A 49 -46.37 8.93 18.23
N ASN A 50 -47.36 8.85 17.35
CA ASN A 50 -48.44 7.88 17.45
C ASN A 50 -48.05 6.53 16.79
N ALA A 51 -48.89 5.51 16.97
CA ALA A 51 -48.62 4.15 16.47
C ALA A 51 -48.47 4.07 14.94
N GLU A 52 -49.24 4.87 14.20
CA GLU A 52 -49.18 4.92 12.74
C GLU A 52 -47.84 5.50 12.27
N GLN A 53 -47.38 6.59 12.88
CA GLN A 53 -46.08 7.20 12.59
C GLN A 53 -44.92 6.25 12.88
N MET A 54 -44.99 5.52 14.00
CA MET A 54 -43.96 4.54 14.33
C MET A 54 -43.96 3.37 13.33
N THR A 55 -45.14 2.88 12.93
CA THR A 55 -45.27 1.82 11.90
C THR A 55 -44.69 2.27 10.56
N ALA A 56 -45.01 3.50 10.13
CA ALA A 56 -44.47 4.06 8.89
C ALA A 56 -42.94 4.21 8.94
N ALA A 57 -42.38 4.64 10.08
CA ALA A 57 -40.94 4.76 10.26
C ALA A 57 -40.22 3.41 10.22
N VAL A 58 -40.81 2.36 10.80
CA VAL A 58 -40.28 0.98 10.71
C VAL A 58 -40.24 0.53 9.25
N ALA A 59 -41.34 0.68 8.51
CA ALA A 59 -41.39 0.31 7.10
C ALA A 59 -40.35 1.07 6.26
N GLN A 60 -40.16 2.38 6.53
CA GLN A 60 -39.14 3.19 5.87
C GLN A 60 -37.72 2.69 6.18
N TYR A 61 -37.44 2.38 7.45
CA TYR A 61 -36.15 1.85 7.87
C TYR A 61 -35.86 0.48 7.23
N GLU A 62 -36.83 -0.43 7.20
CA GLU A 62 -36.66 -1.76 6.60
C GLU A 62 -36.37 -1.69 5.09
N ALA A 63 -37.05 -0.79 4.37
CA ALA A 63 -36.79 -0.53 2.96
C ALA A 63 -35.37 0.04 2.74
N TRP A 64 -34.98 1.01 3.57
CA TRP A 64 -33.62 1.56 3.54
C TRP A 64 -32.56 0.48 3.87
N ASN A 65 -32.80 -0.33 4.89
CA ASN A 65 -31.85 -1.35 5.34
C ASN A 65 -31.63 -2.43 4.27
N THR A 66 -32.71 -2.85 3.60
CA THR A 66 -32.65 -3.83 2.51
C THR A 66 -31.80 -3.30 1.35
N SER A 67 -32.05 -2.07 0.89
CA SER A 67 -31.29 -1.46 -0.20
C SER A 67 -29.84 -1.17 0.19
N SER A 68 -29.60 -0.70 1.41
CA SER A 68 -28.26 -0.40 1.92
C SER A 68 -27.41 -1.65 2.11
N THR A 69 -28.00 -2.77 2.53
CA THR A 69 -27.29 -4.04 2.70
C THR A 69 -26.67 -4.53 1.39
N ALA A 70 -27.41 -4.47 0.28
CA ALA A 70 -26.88 -4.84 -1.03
C ALA A 70 -25.69 -3.95 -1.44
N LEU A 71 -25.77 -2.65 -1.16
CA LEU A 71 -24.67 -1.72 -1.44
C LEU A 71 -23.46 -2.00 -0.54
N MET A 72 -23.66 -2.26 0.75
CA MET A 72 -22.58 -2.64 1.66
C MET A 72 -21.90 -3.95 1.24
N GLN A 73 -22.67 -4.91 0.73
CA GLN A 73 -22.13 -6.14 0.15
C GLN A 73 -21.29 -5.87 -1.11
N CYS A 74 -21.70 -4.94 -1.97
CA CYS A 74 -20.88 -4.49 -3.10
C CYS A 74 -19.54 -3.89 -2.60
N ARG A 75 -19.60 -2.97 -1.63
CA ARG A 75 -18.43 -2.28 -1.07
C ARG A 75 -17.42 -3.24 -0.44
N ILE A 76 -17.88 -4.28 0.27
CA ILE A 76 -16.95 -5.25 0.86
C ILE A 76 -16.23 -6.09 -0.21
N GLN A 77 -16.86 -6.34 -1.36
CA GLN A 77 -16.18 -7.03 -2.47
C GLN A 77 -15.10 -6.14 -3.09
N GLU A 78 -15.34 -4.84 -3.25
CA GLU A 78 -14.30 -3.90 -3.70
C GLU A 78 -13.10 -3.88 -2.75
N VAL A 79 -13.35 -3.82 -1.44
CA VAL A 79 -12.29 -3.87 -0.43
C VAL A 79 -11.49 -5.16 -0.52
N ARG A 80 -12.16 -6.31 -0.70
CA ARG A 80 -11.49 -7.60 -0.88
C ARG A 80 -10.64 -7.64 -2.15
N ALA A 81 -11.16 -7.11 -3.25
CA ALA A 81 -10.44 -7.04 -4.52
C ALA A 81 -9.19 -6.14 -4.42
N LEU A 82 -9.30 -4.99 -3.75
CA LEU A 82 -8.15 -4.11 -3.50
C LEU A 82 -7.10 -4.77 -2.62
N ARG A 83 -7.51 -5.46 -1.55
CA ARG A 83 -6.58 -6.22 -0.70
C ARG A 83 -5.84 -7.30 -1.49
N ALA A 84 -6.55 -8.07 -2.31
CA ALA A 84 -5.92 -9.08 -3.16
C ALA A 84 -4.88 -8.48 -4.12
N GLN A 85 -5.13 -7.27 -4.65
CA GLN A 85 -4.15 -6.56 -5.47
C GLN A 85 -2.93 -6.13 -4.64
N THR A 86 -3.13 -5.59 -3.44
CA THR A 86 -2.03 -5.22 -2.54
C THR A 86 -1.17 -6.44 -2.19
N ASP A 87 -1.79 -7.55 -1.80
CA ASP A 87 -1.11 -8.79 -1.45
C ASP A 87 -0.26 -9.33 -2.62
N ALA A 88 -0.81 -9.27 -3.85
CA ALA A 88 -0.09 -9.68 -5.05
C ALA A 88 1.15 -8.79 -5.33
N ARG A 89 1.01 -7.46 -5.16
CA ARG A 89 2.13 -6.52 -5.34
C ARG A 89 3.20 -6.68 -4.27
N GLU A 90 2.81 -6.99 -3.04
CA GLU A 90 3.75 -7.29 -1.97
C GLU A 90 4.54 -8.58 -2.28
N ALA A 91 3.87 -9.62 -2.79
CA ALA A 91 4.54 -10.84 -3.21
C ALA A 91 5.54 -10.59 -4.36
N GLU A 92 5.15 -9.81 -5.37
CA GLU A 92 6.05 -9.39 -6.46
C GLU A 92 7.29 -8.64 -5.93
N TYR A 93 7.09 -7.67 -5.04
CA TYR A 93 8.17 -6.92 -4.40
C TYR A 93 9.13 -7.84 -3.65
N ASN A 94 8.61 -8.72 -2.81
CA ASN A 94 9.41 -9.64 -2.01
C ASN A 94 10.21 -10.61 -2.88
N ALA A 95 9.61 -11.11 -3.96
CA ALA A 95 10.31 -11.96 -4.93
C ALA A 95 11.45 -11.21 -5.63
N ALA A 96 11.21 -9.97 -6.08
CA ALA A 96 12.24 -9.14 -6.71
C ALA A 96 13.38 -8.81 -5.73
N LEU A 97 13.07 -8.53 -4.46
CA LEU A 97 14.07 -8.28 -3.42
C LEU A 97 14.95 -9.51 -3.18
N ALA A 98 14.36 -10.70 -3.11
CA ALA A 98 15.11 -11.95 -2.97
C ALA A 98 16.05 -12.18 -4.16
N ALA A 99 15.54 -12.06 -5.39
CA ALA A 99 16.33 -12.19 -6.62
C ALA A 99 17.48 -11.17 -6.67
N GLY A 100 17.24 -9.93 -6.24
CA GLY A 100 18.28 -8.89 -6.16
C GLY A 100 19.40 -9.25 -5.18
N ARG A 101 19.06 -9.85 -4.03
CA ARG A 101 20.07 -10.33 -3.05
C ARG A 101 20.93 -11.45 -3.63
N GLU A 102 20.30 -12.42 -4.28
CA GLU A 102 21.01 -13.53 -4.93
C GLU A 102 21.95 -13.04 -6.04
N ALA A 103 21.46 -12.12 -6.88
CA ALA A 103 22.27 -11.48 -7.91
C ALA A 103 23.46 -10.71 -7.32
N GLY A 104 23.26 -10.01 -6.19
CA GLY A 104 24.32 -9.30 -5.48
C GLY A 104 25.42 -10.25 -4.97
N VAL A 105 25.04 -11.38 -4.37
CA VAL A 105 25.99 -12.42 -3.93
C VAL A 105 26.76 -13.00 -5.12
N ALA A 106 26.06 -13.35 -6.20
CA ALA A 106 26.68 -13.89 -7.40
C ALA A 106 27.67 -12.90 -8.04
N TRP A 107 27.30 -11.61 -8.10
CA TRP A 107 28.16 -10.55 -8.61
C TRP A 107 29.42 -10.38 -7.75
N GLN A 108 29.28 -10.32 -6.43
CA GLN A 108 30.42 -10.19 -5.52
C GLN A 108 31.41 -11.35 -5.70
N ALA A 109 30.92 -12.58 -5.84
CA ALA A 109 31.76 -13.74 -6.10
C ALA A 109 32.59 -13.60 -7.40
N GLN A 110 32.03 -13.00 -8.46
CA GLN A 110 32.76 -12.74 -9.70
C GLN A 110 33.84 -11.68 -9.52
N VAL A 111 33.55 -10.61 -8.76
CA VAL A 111 34.52 -9.58 -8.41
C VAL A 111 35.69 -10.19 -7.63
N ASP A 112 35.40 -11.01 -6.62
CA ASP A 112 36.41 -11.67 -5.79
C ASP A 112 37.30 -12.60 -6.63
N ALA A 113 36.70 -13.39 -7.52
CA ALA A 113 37.44 -14.28 -8.42
C ALA A 113 38.36 -13.52 -9.37
N PHE A 114 37.92 -12.37 -9.90
CA PHE A 114 38.74 -11.51 -10.73
C PHE A 114 39.92 -10.92 -9.95
N GLN A 115 39.67 -10.37 -8.76
CA GLN A 115 40.72 -9.81 -7.89
C GLN A 115 41.74 -10.87 -7.48
N ALA A 116 41.31 -12.10 -7.20
CA ALA A 116 42.22 -13.20 -6.87
C ALA A 116 43.17 -13.56 -8.02
N ARG A 117 42.72 -13.46 -9.28
CA ARG A 117 43.60 -13.66 -10.46
C ARG A 117 44.64 -12.57 -10.60
N GLN A 118 44.29 -11.31 -10.30
CA GLN A 118 45.23 -10.18 -10.41
C GLN A 118 46.37 -10.22 -9.38
N ARG A 119 46.20 -10.96 -8.28
CA ARG A 119 47.21 -11.09 -7.21
C ARG A 119 48.17 -12.27 -7.42
N ARG A 120 47.98 -13.07 -8.47
CA ARG A 120 48.89 -14.16 -8.86
C ARG A 120 49.89 -13.66 -9.89
#